data_AF-A0A3M1CR53-F1
#
_entry.id   AF-A0A3M1CR53-F1
#
_cell.length_a   1.000
_cell.length_b   1.000
_cell.length_c   1.000
_cell.angle_alpha   90.00
_cell.angle_beta   90.00
_cell.angle_gamma   90.00
#
_symmetry.space_group_name_H-M   'P 1'
#
loop_
_entity.id
_entity.type
_entity.pdbx_description
1 polymer ?
#
loop_
_entity_poly.entity_id
_entity_poly.type
_entity_poly.pdbx_seq_one_letter_code
_entity_poly.pdbx_strand_id
1 'polypeptide(L)'
;FSGRVEFRKEMSASMQVDDDTVVVNDSASFGTQIVECDIHHECDAHLLSFLNAARQPLGLWRTGTAGALRFQESLGVFCEFAAGVLVPARLRRLCARVVAVDMMLGGASFSDTFNHLVQRARFAPADAFDMALRVFRGGGFTKDWLYLADVERMLTEAVVPDRFRAFFSAKLDFSVIDELDVYEQKGWIAPSTFLPLWAGQADDRLARAARMLEKGLPLTDVLCKSKEARR
;
A
#
# COMPACT_ATOMS: atom_id res chain seq x y z
N PHE A 1 5.09 -2.11 23.63
CA PHE A 1 4.21 -1.49 22.62
C PHE A 1 2.83 -1.42 23.25
N SER A 2 2.18 -0.26 23.21
CA SER A 2 0.86 -0.02 23.81
C SER A 2 -0.08 0.56 22.76
N GLY A 3 -0.17 -0.09 21.59
CA GLY A 3 -0.99 0.37 20.48
C GLY A 3 -2.43 0.62 20.89
N ARG A 4 -3.04 1.66 20.33
CA ARG A 4 -4.40 2.06 20.63
C ARG A 4 -5.29 1.82 19.42
N VAL A 5 -6.55 1.49 19.69
CA VAL A 5 -7.60 1.44 18.67
C VAL A 5 -8.65 2.48 19.04
N GLU A 6 -8.90 3.40 18.13
CA GLU A 6 -9.91 4.45 18.30
C GLU A 6 -10.99 4.31 17.23
N PHE A 7 -12.23 4.60 17.60
CA PHE A 7 -13.36 4.63 16.67
C PHE A 7 -13.78 6.07 16.46
N ARG A 8 -13.87 6.51 15.20
CA ARG A 8 -14.31 7.87 14.83
C ARG A 8 -15.37 7.80 13.74
N LYS A 9 -16.35 8.70 13.78
CA LYS A 9 -17.47 8.72 12.81
C LYS A 9 -17.14 9.51 11.54
N GLU A 10 -16.35 10.57 11.66
CA GLU A 10 -16.05 11.48 10.55
C GLU A 10 -14.69 11.15 9.94
N MET A 11 -14.66 10.13 9.08
CA MET A 11 -13.48 9.73 8.33
C MET A 11 -13.82 9.46 6.88
N SER A 12 -12.94 9.86 5.96
CA SER A 12 -13.07 9.52 4.54
C SER A 12 -12.46 8.14 4.19
N ALA A 13 -11.61 7.63 5.07
CA ALA A 13 -11.05 6.28 4.99
C ALA A 13 -11.79 5.33 5.95
N SER A 14 -11.72 4.04 5.67
CA SER A 14 -12.29 2.97 6.50
C SER A 14 -11.46 2.73 7.75
N MET A 15 -10.14 2.77 7.58
CA MET A 15 -9.13 2.62 8.61
C MET A 15 -7.97 3.55 8.26
N GLN A 16 -7.27 4.04 9.27
CA GLN A 16 -6.05 4.83 9.10
C GLN A 16 -5.14 4.63 10.31
N VAL A 17 -3.83 4.62 10.10
CA VAL A 17 -2.85 4.78 11.17
C VAL A 17 -2.48 6.24 11.39
N ASP A 18 -2.55 6.67 12.65
CA ASP A 18 -1.98 7.91 13.16
C ASP A 18 -0.97 7.55 14.25
N ASP A 19 0.32 7.59 13.91
CA ASP A 19 1.43 7.12 14.74
C ASP A 19 1.24 5.70 15.32
N ASP A 20 0.95 5.58 16.63
CA ASP A 20 0.73 4.31 17.32
C ASP A 20 -0.75 3.93 17.49
N THR A 21 -1.64 4.68 16.84
CA THR A 21 -3.09 4.55 16.95
C THR A 21 -3.70 4.12 15.62
N VAL A 22 -4.44 3.02 15.66
CA VAL A 22 -5.29 2.60 14.53
C VAL A 22 -6.66 3.22 14.73
N VAL A 23 -7.08 4.06 13.78
CA VAL A 23 -8.38 4.72 13.80
C VAL A 23 -9.30 4.00 12.83
N VAL A 24 -10.46 3.55 13.32
CA VAL A 24 -11.47 2.82 12.55
C VAL A 24 -12.71 3.70 12.38
N ASN A 25 -13.24 3.73 11.16
CA ASN A 25 -14.47 4.45 10.88
C ASN A 25 -15.70 3.70 11.38
N ASP A 26 -16.34 4.22 12.43
CA ASP A 26 -17.52 3.66 13.10
C ASP A 26 -18.80 3.76 12.25
N SER A 27 -18.82 4.65 11.25
CA SER A 27 -19.99 4.89 10.41
C SER A 27 -20.03 4.03 9.14
N ALA A 28 -18.95 3.35 8.83
CA ALA A 28 -18.78 2.67 7.56
C ALA A 28 -19.08 1.17 7.67
N SER A 29 -19.84 0.65 6.71
CA SER A 29 -20.18 -0.75 6.61
C SER A 29 -19.18 -1.46 5.70
N PHE A 30 -18.53 -2.51 6.20
CA PHE A 30 -17.49 -3.23 5.48
C PHE A 30 -17.83 -4.71 5.34
N GLY A 31 -17.52 -5.27 4.18
CA GLY A 31 -17.39 -6.72 4.06
C GLY A 31 -16.10 -7.17 4.75
N THR A 32 -16.11 -8.34 5.40
CA THR A 32 -14.96 -8.89 6.14
C THR A 32 -13.66 -8.89 5.34
N GLN A 33 -13.72 -9.17 4.03
CA GLN A 33 -12.54 -9.17 3.15
C GLN A 33 -11.90 -7.78 3.00
N ILE A 34 -12.70 -6.71 3.00
CA ILE A 34 -12.18 -5.34 2.92
C ILE A 34 -11.50 -4.95 4.23
N VAL A 35 -12.09 -5.35 5.37
CA VAL A 35 -11.48 -5.16 6.68
C VAL A 35 -10.14 -5.89 6.77
N GLU A 36 -10.05 -7.13 6.29
CA GLU A 36 -8.78 -7.87 6.23
C GLU A 36 -7.74 -7.11 5.38
N CYS A 37 -8.11 -6.63 4.19
CA CYS A 37 -7.21 -5.82 3.36
C CYS A 37 -6.73 -4.56 4.10
N ASP A 38 -7.66 -3.82 4.70
CA ASP A 38 -7.34 -2.57 5.40
C ASP A 38 -6.48 -2.83 6.65
N ILE A 39 -6.68 -3.94 7.38
CA ILE A 39 -5.78 -4.34 8.49
C ILE A 39 -4.36 -4.56 7.96
N HIS A 40 -4.18 -5.32 6.89
CA HIS A 40 -2.84 -5.56 6.34
C HIS A 40 -2.22 -4.28 5.75
N HIS A 41 -3.02 -3.39 5.17
CA HIS A 41 -2.55 -2.11 4.64
C HIS A 41 -2.09 -1.18 5.77
N GLU A 42 -2.94 -0.97 6.77
CA GLU A 42 -2.70 0.00 7.83
C GLU A 42 -1.75 -0.57 8.88
N CYS A 43 -1.98 -1.79 9.37
CA CYS A 43 -1.18 -2.36 10.46
C CYS A 43 0.18 -2.91 10.00
N ASP A 44 0.23 -3.72 8.93
CA ASP A 44 1.48 -4.37 8.53
C ASP A 44 2.41 -3.47 7.73
N ALA A 45 1.89 -2.44 7.06
CA ALA A 45 2.72 -1.40 6.45
C ALA A 45 2.91 -0.22 7.41
N HIS A 46 1.88 0.63 7.58
CA HIS A 46 2.07 1.93 8.23
C HIS A 46 2.43 1.84 9.72
N LEU A 47 1.67 1.07 10.52
CA LEU A 47 1.94 0.93 11.95
C LEU A 47 3.24 0.18 12.19
N LEU A 48 3.49 -0.93 11.49
CA LEU A 48 4.72 -1.70 11.65
C LEU A 48 5.96 -0.86 11.31
N SER A 49 5.93 -0.11 10.21
CA SER A 49 7.00 0.83 9.84
C SER A 49 7.19 1.92 10.89
N PHE A 50 6.12 2.44 11.50
CA PHE A 50 6.22 3.39 12.61
C PHE A 50 6.90 2.75 13.84
N LEU A 51 6.54 1.53 14.20
CA LEU A 51 7.08 0.83 15.38
C LEU A 51 8.55 0.45 15.23
N ASN A 52 8.97 0.06 14.03
CA ASN A 52 10.36 -0.17 13.71
C ASN A 52 11.13 1.15 13.63
N ALA A 53 10.56 2.20 13.00
CA ALA A 53 11.18 3.52 12.97
C ALA A 53 11.45 4.10 14.37
N ALA A 54 10.57 3.84 15.34
CA ALA A 54 10.76 4.25 16.73
C ALA A 54 11.93 3.53 17.45
N ARG A 55 12.45 2.45 16.86
CA ARG A 55 13.61 1.69 17.35
C ARG A 55 14.89 1.96 16.58
N GLN A 56 14.81 2.79 15.54
CA GLN A 56 15.99 3.12 14.75
C GLN A 56 16.91 4.10 15.50
N PRO A 57 18.23 4.07 15.24
CA PRO A 57 19.19 4.97 15.89
C PRO A 57 18.91 6.45 15.66
N LEU A 58 18.38 6.82 14.49
CA LEU A 58 18.07 8.19 14.11
C LEU A 58 16.56 8.47 14.12
N GLY A 59 16.15 9.57 14.75
CA GLY A 59 14.75 10.00 14.77
C GLY A 59 14.19 10.38 13.39
N LEU A 60 15.05 10.68 12.40
CA LEU A 60 14.68 10.96 11.00
C LEU A 60 13.82 9.85 10.39
N TRP A 61 14.07 8.60 10.77
CA TRP A 61 13.35 7.45 10.24
C TRP A 61 11.88 7.39 10.69
N ARG A 62 11.53 8.10 11.77
CA ARG A 62 10.13 8.25 12.22
C ARG A 62 9.34 9.26 11.40
N THR A 63 10.00 10.34 10.98
CA THR A 63 9.39 11.35 10.10
C THR A 63 9.31 10.86 8.65
N GLY A 64 10.31 10.07 8.25
CA GLY A 64 10.40 9.46 6.92
C GLY A 64 11.28 10.24 5.95
N THR A 65 11.68 9.58 4.86
CA THR A 65 12.52 10.15 3.79
C THR A 65 11.69 10.85 2.72
N ALA A 66 12.37 11.61 1.84
CA ALA A 66 11.76 12.08 0.61
C ALA A 66 11.35 10.85 -0.24
N GLY A 67 10.05 10.68 -0.48
CA GLY A 67 9.52 9.51 -1.18
C GLY A 67 8.93 8.43 -0.28
N ALA A 68 9.08 8.54 1.05
CA ALA A 68 8.52 7.56 1.99
C ALA A 68 7.01 7.40 1.84
N LEU A 69 6.27 8.46 1.49
CA LEU A 69 4.84 8.34 1.21
C LEU A 69 4.57 7.39 0.04
N ARG A 70 5.29 7.52 -1.08
CA ARG A 70 5.12 6.65 -2.25
C ARG A 70 5.38 5.20 -1.88
N PHE A 71 6.51 4.96 -1.23
CA PHE A 71 6.92 3.64 -0.79
C PHE A 71 5.88 3.03 0.16
N GLN A 72 5.40 3.80 1.15
CA GLN A 72 4.45 3.31 2.14
C GLN A 72 3.08 2.95 1.54
N GLU A 73 2.54 3.75 0.61
CA GLU A 73 1.26 3.40 -0.05
C GLU A 73 1.38 2.14 -0.91
N SER A 74 2.51 1.97 -1.60
CA SER A 74 2.80 0.73 -2.35
C SER A 74 3.06 -0.45 -1.42
N LEU A 75 3.73 -0.24 -0.28
CA LEU A 75 3.97 -1.27 0.73
C LEU A 75 2.65 -1.78 1.31
N GLY A 76 1.66 -0.91 1.49
CA GLY A 76 0.31 -1.32 1.92
C GLY A 76 -0.34 -2.31 0.94
N VAL A 77 -0.32 -2.01 -0.36
CA VAL A 77 -0.84 -2.91 -1.40
C VAL A 77 -0.02 -4.19 -1.51
N PHE A 78 1.31 -4.09 -1.37
CA PHE A 78 2.20 -5.25 -1.29
C PHE A 78 1.82 -6.15 -0.10
N CYS A 79 1.54 -5.60 1.08
CA CYS A 79 1.11 -6.36 2.25
C CYS A 79 -0.26 -7.03 2.03
N GLU A 80 -1.23 -6.34 1.42
CA GLU A 80 -2.52 -6.94 1.02
C GLU A 80 -2.30 -8.18 0.12
N PHE A 81 -1.39 -8.07 -0.87
CA PHE A 81 -1.06 -9.18 -1.77
C PHE A 81 -0.29 -10.29 -1.05
N ALA A 82 0.76 -9.94 -0.31
CA ALA A 82 1.67 -10.88 0.33
C ALA A 82 0.97 -11.68 1.44
N ALA A 83 0.01 -11.09 2.15
CA ALA A 83 -0.88 -11.79 3.08
C ALA A 83 -1.94 -12.68 2.38
N GLY A 84 -2.11 -12.53 1.07
CA GLY A 84 -3.08 -13.29 0.28
C GLY A 84 -4.53 -12.82 0.45
N VAL A 85 -4.74 -11.58 0.89
CA VAL A 85 -6.08 -11.01 1.11
C VAL A 85 -6.52 -10.08 -0.01
N LEU A 86 -5.60 -9.59 -0.84
CA LEU A 86 -5.91 -8.68 -1.95
C LEU A 86 -6.93 -9.32 -2.91
N VAL A 87 -8.13 -8.76 -2.94
CA VAL A 87 -9.24 -9.23 -3.80
C VAL A 87 -9.32 -8.46 -5.12
N PRO A 88 -9.81 -9.08 -6.21
CA PRO A 88 -9.92 -8.42 -7.52
C PRO A 88 -10.73 -7.11 -7.50
N ALA A 89 -11.79 -7.03 -6.70
CA ALA A 89 -12.59 -5.80 -6.58
C ALA A 89 -11.80 -4.65 -5.94
N ARG A 90 -10.94 -4.96 -4.96
CA ARG A 90 -10.03 -4.00 -4.31
C ARG A 90 -8.98 -3.53 -5.30
N LEU A 91 -8.30 -4.47 -5.97
CA LEU A 91 -7.32 -4.14 -7.02
C LEU A 91 -7.92 -3.29 -8.14
N ARG A 92 -9.10 -3.66 -8.65
CA ARG A 92 -9.80 -2.90 -9.69
C ARG A 92 -10.09 -1.46 -9.26
N ARG A 93 -10.48 -1.25 -8.00
CA ARG A 93 -10.71 0.09 -7.44
C ARG A 93 -9.40 0.89 -7.34
N LEU A 94 -8.29 0.27 -6.93
CA LEU A 94 -6.98 0.93 -6.89
C LEU A 94 -6.53 1.33 -8.30
N CYS A 95 -6.59 0.43 -9.28
CA CYS A 95 -6.26 0.74 -10.68
C CYS A 95 -7.12 1.88 -11.23
N ALA A 96 -8.44 1.86 -10.97
CA ALA A 96 -9.34 2.90 -11.44
C ALA A 96 -9.01 4.28 -10.86
N ARG A 97 -8.55 4.34 -9.60
CA ARG A 97 -8.10 5.59 -8.98
C ARG A 97 -6.79 6.09 -9.59
N VAL A 98 -5.84 5.21 -9.88
CA VAL A 98 -4.60 5.56 -10.60
C VAL A 98 -4.94 6.18 -11.96
N VAL A 99 -5.82 5.54 -12.74
CA VAL A 99 -6.28 6.06 -14.03
C VAL A 99 -7.02 7.39 -13.88
N ALA A 100 -7.87 7.55 -12.88
CA ALA A 100 -8.58 8.79 -12.63
C ALA A 100 -7.63 9.96 -12.30
N VAL A 101 -6.56 9.70 -11.53
CA VAL A 101 -5.52 10.69 -11.25
C VAL A 101 -4.75 11.05 -12.52
N ASP A 102 -4.38 10.06 -13.34
CA ASP A 102 -3.72 10.28 -14.63
C ASP A 102 -4.55 11.17 -15.56
N MET A 103 -5.84 10.87 -15.70
CA MET A 103 -6.78 11.68 -16.48
C MET A 103 -6.84 13.13 -15.97
N MET A 104 -6.96 13.31 -14.65
CA MET A 104 -7.00 14.66 -14.06
C MET A 104 -5.71 15.43 -14.33
N LEU A 105 -4.54 14.81 -14.17
CA LEU A 105 -3.25 15.42 -14.45
C LEU A 105 -3.06 15.73 -15.94
N GLY A 106 -3.66 14.90 -16.82
CA GLY A 106 -3.76 15.13 -18.25
C GLY A 106 -4.76 16.23 -18.67
N GLY A 107 -5.41 16.89 -17.71
CA GLY A 107 -6.33 18.00 -17.96
C GLY A 107 -7.79 17.59 -18.21
N ALA A 108 -8.15 16.33 -18.01
CA ALA A 108 -9.55 15.89 -18.10
C ALA A 108 -10.41 16.58 -17.02
N SER A 109 -11.63 16.95 -17.36
CA SER A 109 -12.55 17.53 -16.39
C SER A 109 -13.09 16.45 -15.43
N PHE A 110 -13.67 16.88 -14.30
CA PHE A 110 -14.39 15.99 -13.39
C PHE A 110 -15.40 15.11 -14.13
N SER A 111 -16.17 15.72 -15.04
CA SER A 111 -17.22 15.03 -15.80
C SER A 111 -16.64 14.00 -16.77
N ASP A 112 -15.50 14.30 -17.39
CA ASP A 112 -14.81 13.35 -18.29
C ASP A 112 -14.32 12.12 -17.52
N THR A 113 -13.68 12.34 -16.37
CA THR A 113 -13.19 11.26 -15.50
C THR A 113 -14.36 10.43 -14.94
N PHE A 114 -15.44 11.07 -14.47
CA PHE A 114 -16.65 10.38 -14.03
C PHE A 114 -17.24 9.50 -15.14
N ASN A 115 -17.42 10.07 -16.34
CA ASN A 115 -17.95 9.34 -17.48
C ASN A 115 -17.06 8.17 -17.89
N HIS A 116 -15.73 8.34 -17.84
CA HIS A 116 -14.80 7.25 -18.08
C HIS A 116 -14.98 6.12 -17.06
N LEU A 117 -15.07 6.44 -15.76
CA LEU A 117 -15.24 5.46 -14.70
C LEU A 117 -16.54 4.65 -14.85
N VAL A 118 -17.64 5.29 -15.25
CA VAL A 118 -18.93 4.60 -15.49
C VAL A 118 -18.91 3.81 -16.80
N GLN A 119 -18.54 4.45 -17.91
CA GLN A 119 -18.75 3.89 -19.24
C GLN A 119 -17.64 2.92 -19.66
N ARG A 120 -16.38 3.23 -19.34
CA ARG A 120 -15.22 2.43 -19.72
C ARG A 120 -14.83 1.47 -18.61
N ALA A 121 -14.63 1.99 -17.41
CA ALA A 121 -14.21 1.17 -16.29
C ALA A 121 -15.36 0.38 -15.63
N ARG A 122 -16.63 0.64 -16.01
CA ARG A 122 -17.85 -0.10 -15.58
C ARG A 122 -18.14 -0.05 -14.08
N PHE A 123 -17.84 1.05 -13.41
CA PHE A 123 -18.26 1.26 -12.02
C PHE A 123 -19.72 1.69 -11.93
N ALA A 124 -20.37 1.38 -10.81
CA ALA A 124 -21.68 1.95 -10.51
C ALA A 124 -21.54 3.50 -10.42
N PRO A 125 -22.56 4.27 -10.84
CA PRO A 125 -22.49 5.73 -10.82
C PRO A 125 -22.11 6.32 -9.45
N ALA A 126 -22.62 5.77 -8.35
CA ALA A 126 -22.27 6.23 -7.01
C ALA A 126 -20.76 6.04 -6.71
N ASP A 127 -20.22 4.83 -6.91
CA ASP A 127 -18.79 4.55 -6.72
C ASP A 127 -17.90 5.42 -7.63
N ALA A 128 -18.31 5.58 -8.89
CA ALA A 128 -17.59 6.40 -9.86
C ALA A 128 -17.55 7.87 -9.46
N PHE A 129 -18.68 8.39 -8.95
CA PHE A 129 -18.78 9.76 -8.44
C PHE A 129 -17.86 9.95 -7.23
N ASP A 130 -17.90 9.06 -6.25
CA ASP A 130 -17.05 9.15 -5.05
C ASP A 130 -15.56 9.07 -5.39
N MET A 131 -15.18 8.24 -6.36
CA MET A 131 -13.80 8.18 -6.85
C MET A 131 -13.39 9.45 -7.59
N ALA A 132 -14.21 9.99 -8.48
CA ALA A 132 -13.94 11.25 -9.16
C ALA A 132 -13.85 12.41 -8.16
N LEU A 133 -14.79 12.51 -7.22
CA LEU A 133 -14.78 13.52 -6.16
C LEU A 133 -13.52 13.40 -5.32
N ARG A 134 -13.13 12.18 -4.96
CA ARG A 134 -11.89 11.91 -4.24
C ARG A 134 -10.66 12.44 -4.96
N VAL A 135 -10.57 12.24 -6.27
CA VAL A 135 -9.42 12.69 -7.07
C VAL A 135 -9.41 14.19 -7.26
N PHE A 136 -10.55 14.83 -7.51
CA PHE A 136 -10.61 16.27 -7.82
C PHE A 136 -10.71 17.17 -6.58
N ARG A 137 -10.98 16.63 -5.38
CA ARG A 137 -11.10 17.45 -4.16
C ARG A 137 -9.79 18.20 -3.87
N GLY A 138 -9.93 19.42 -3.33
CA GLY A 138 -8.77 20.21 -2.88
C GLY A 138 -7.80 20.62 -3.98
N GLY A 139 -8.22 20.63 -5.26
CA GLY A 139 -7.38 20.99 -6.40
C GLY A 139 -6.59 19.83 -7.01
N GLY A 140 -6.78 18.60 -6.52
CA GLY A 140 -6.18 17.39 -7.08
C GLY A 140 -5.50 16.53 -6.02
N PHE A 141 -6.18 15.49 -5.56
CA PHE A 141 -5.65 14.51 -4.61
C PHE A 141 -4.91 13.40 -5.35
N THR A 142 -3.61 13.61 -5.58
CA THR A 142 -2.77 12.72 -6.40
C THR A 142 -2.19 11.52 -5.64
N LYS A 143 -2.43 11.39 -4.33
CA LYS A 143 -1.90 10.28 -3.51
C LYS A 143 -2.27 8.91 -4.10
N ASP A 144 -3.47 8.80 -4.68
CA ASP A 144 -3.95 7.53 -5.21
C ASP A 144 -3.12 7.02 -6.42
N TRP A 145 -2.30 7.85 -7.06
CA TRP A 145 -1.30 7.41 -8.05
C TRP A 145 -0.19 6.55 -7.43
N LEU A 146 0.08 6.71 -6.14
CA LEU A 146 1.21 6.09 -5.45
C LEU A 146 0.97 4.63 -5.07
N TYR A 147 -0.29 4.15 -5.05
CA TYR A 147 -0.65 2.82 -4.58
C TYR A 147 0.00 1.66 -5.34
N LEU A 148 0.21 1.83 -6.66
CA LEU A 148 0.76 0.78 -7.52
C LEU A 148 2.16 1.10 -8.03
N ALA A 149 2.71 2.25 -7.64
CA ALA A 149 3.93 2.80 -8.24
C ALA A 149 5.16 1.90 -8.05
N ASP A 150 5.28 1.31 -6.86
CA ASP A 150 6.49 0.63 -6.41
C ASP A 150 6.25 -0.88 -6.18
N VAL A 151 5.01 -1.36 -6.35
CA VAL A 151 4.61 -2.74 -6.04
C VAL A 151 5.35 -3.76 -6.90
N GLU A 152 5.55 -3.49 -8.19
CA GLU A 152 6.29 -4.37 -9.09
C GLU A 152 7.74 -4.59 -8.62
N ARG A 153 8.41 -3.49 -8.26
CA ARG A 153 9.76 -3.50 -7.73
C ARG A 153 9.82 -4.23 -6.39
N MET A 154 8.88 -3.96 -5.49
CA MET A 154 8.77 -4.67 -4.20
C MET A 154 8.60 -6.17 -4.38
N LEU A 155 7.73 -6.62 -5.30
CA LEU A 155 7.53 -8.05 -5.57
C LEU A 155 8.79 -8.73 -6.11
N THR A 156 9.56 -8.01 -6.93
CA THR A 156 10.81 -8.51 -7.53
C THR A 156 11.92 -8.59 -6.47
N GLU A 157 12.08 -7.58 -5.63
CA GLU A 157 13.15 -7.52 -4.63
C GLU A 157 12.84 -8.32 -3.36
N ALA A 158 11.56 -8.54 -3.03
CA ALA A 158 11.14 -9.26 -1.81
C ALA A 158 11.60 -10.73 -1.75
N VAL A 159 12.02 -11.33 -2.87
CA VAL A 159 12.57 -12.70 -2.87
C VAL A 159 13.99 -12.77 -2.27
N VAL A 160 14.64 -11.62 -2.06
CA VAL A 160 15.91 -11.50 -1.35
C VAL A 160 15.59 -11.20 0.12
N PRO A 161 15.93 -12.10 1.08
CA PRO A 161 15.51 -11.96 2.47
C PRO A 161 15.89 -10.62 3.12
N ASP A 162 17.11 -10.15 2.90
CA ASP A 162 17.57 -8.89 3.51
C ASP A 162 16.83 -7.67 2.93
N ARG A 163 16.53 -7.69 1.62
CA ARG A 163 15.70 -6.67 0.96
C ARG A 163 14.28 -6.67 1.50
N PHE A 164 13.67 -7.84 1.65
CA PHE A 164 12.34 -7.97 2.24
C PHE A 164 12.30 -7.42 3.67
N ARG A 165 13.30 -7.74 4.50
CA ARG A 165 13.39 -7.21 5.86
C ARG A 165 13.56 -5.69 5.87
N ALA A 166 14.29 -5.14 4.90
CA ALA A 166 14.54 -3.70 4.77
C ALA A 166 13.24 -2.91 4.60
N PHE A 167 12.26 -3.45 3.88
CA PHE A 167 10.98 -2.76 3.60
C PHE A 167 10.24 -2.35 4.87
N PHE A 168 10.42 -3.10 5.95
CA PHE A 168 9.75 -2.86 7.23
C PHE A 168 10.61 -2.09 8.24
N SER A 169 11.84 -1.70 7.89
CA SER A 169 12.78 -1.11 8.86
C SER A 169 12.36 0.25 9.40
N ALA A 170 11.71 1.07 8.56
CA ALA A 170 11.16 2.37 8.95
C ALA A 170 10.26 2.94 7.83
N LYS A 171 9.91 4.23 7.90
CA LYS A 171 9.31 4.99 6.80
C LYS A 171 10.39 5.39 5.78
N LEU A 172 10.83 4.43 4.99
CA LEU A 172 11.89 4.59 3.99
C LEU A 172 11.34 4.80 2.58
N ASP A 173 12.23 5.12 1.65
CA ASP A 173 12.03 4.95 0.21
C ASP A 173 13.13 4.07 -0.39
N PHE A 174 12.98 3.71 -1.66
CA PHE A 174 13.93 2.83 -2.33
C PHE A 174 15.35 3.39 -2.42
N SER A 175 15.54 4.72 -2.51
CA SER A 175 16.90 5.29 -2.55
C SER A 175 17.71 4.97 -1.29
N VAL A 176 17.06 4.87 -0.13
CA VAL A 176 17.71 4.41 1.11
C VAL A 176 17.90 2.91 1.14
N ILE A 177 16.93 2.14 0.65
CA ILE A 177 17.04 0.67 0.58
C ILE A 177 18.19 0.26 -0.36
N ASP A 178 18.38 0.96 -1.47
CA ASP A 178 19.45 0.71 -2.44
C ASP A 178 20.84 0.88 -1.83
N GLU A 179 20.97 1.79 -0.88
CA GLU A 179 22.21 2.12 -0.16
C GLU A 179 22.23 1.54 1.28
N LEU A 180 21.36 0.59 1.61
CA LEU A 180 21.13 0.13 2.99
C LEU A 180 22.43 -0.26 3.72
N ASP A 181 23.31 -1.00 3.05
CA ASP A 181 24.60 -1.45 3.61
C ASP A 181 25.45 -0.27 4.11
N VAL A 182 25.41 0.87 3.42
CA VAL A 182 26.15 2.08 3.80
C VAL A 182 25.56 2.68 5.07
N TYR A 183 24.22 2.74 5.17
CA TYR A 183 23.53 3.23 6.36
C TYR A 183 23.76 2.31 7.57
N GLU A 184 23.77 0.99 7.36
CA GLU A 184 24.02 -0.01 8.39
C GLU A 184 25.47 0.05 8.90
N GLN A 185 26.46 0.14 8.01
CA GLN A 185 27.87 0.28 8.39
C GLN A 185 28.14 1.54 9.22
N LYS A 186 27.40 2.62 8.96
CA LYS A 186 27.48 3.86 9.73
C LYS A 186 26.72 3.79 11.06
N GLY A 187 25.97 2.71 11.32
CA GLY A 187 25.08 2.59 12.46
C GLY A 187 23.91 3.58 12.43
N TRP A 188 23.55 4.08 11.24
CA TRP A 188 22.47 5.05 11.07
C TRP A 188 21.11 4.36 10.98
N ILE A 189 21.10 3.11 10.51
CA ILE A 189 19.93 2.24 10.51
C ILE A 189 20.31 0.88 11.09
N ALA A 190 19.36 0.25 11.76
CA ALA A 190 19.45 -1.09 12.30
C ALA A 190 18.41 -1.99 11.61
N PRO A 191 18.62 -3.32 11.61
CA PRO A 191 17.65 -4.26 11.05
C PRO A 191 16.26 -4.10 11.67
N SER A 192 15.21 -4.36 10.88
CA SER A 192 13.83 -4.38 11.36
C SER A 192 13.66 -5.33 12.56
N THR A 193 13.07 -4.81 13.64
CA THR A 193 12.81 -5.58 14.86
C THR A 193 11.55 -6.43 14.69
N PHE A 194 10.52 -5.87 14.05
CA PHE A 194 9.26 -6.53 13.78
C PHE A 194 9.08 -6.77 12.30
N LEU A 195 8.45 -7.90 11.97
CA LEU A 195 8.00 -8.26 10.63
C LEU A 195 6.52 -8.60 10.69
N PRO A 196 5.80 -8.53 9.55
CA PRO A 196 4.42 -8.97 9.49
C PRO A 196 4.28 -10.44 9.86
N LEU A 197 3.15 -10.83 10.48
CA LEU A 197 2.93 -12.21 10.92
C LEU A 197 2.91 -13.22 9.77
N TRP A 198 2.51 -12.77 8.57
CA TRP A 198 2.48 -13.58 7.36
C TRP A 198 3.86 -13.74 6.69
N ALA A 199 4.91 -13.05 7.16
CA ALA A 199 6.22 -13.02 6.48
C ALA A 199 6.75 -14.43 6.19
N GLY A 200 6.69 -15.35 7.16
CA GLY A 200 7.14 -16.73 6.97
C GLY A 200 6.20 -17.63 6.15
N GLN A 201 5.10 -17.09 5.62
CA GLN A 201 4.08 -17.82 4.85
C GLN A 201 3.95 -17.29 3.41
N ALA A 202 4.69 -16.23 3.06
CA ALA A 202 4.53 -15.54 1.79
C ALA A 202 5.56 -15.96 0.72
N ASP A 203 6.61 -16.70 1.08
CA ASP A 203 7.74 -17.03 0.20
C ASP A 203 7.32 -17.59 -1.16
N ASP A 204 6.45 -18.61 -1.18
CA ASP A 204 5.97 -19.21 -2.44
C ASP A 204 5.16 -18.24 -3.29
N ARG A 205 4.37 -17.36 -2.65
CA ARG A 205 3.55 -16.36 -3.32
C ARG A 205 4.42 -15.27 -3.94
N LEU A 206 5.39 -14.77 -3.18
CA LEU A 206 6.35 -13.74 -3.63
C LEU A 206 7.24 -14.28 -4.74
N ALA A 207 7.79 -15.49 -4.57
CA ALA A 207 8.62 -16.14 -5.59
C ALA A 207 7.82 -16.42 -6.88
N ARG A 208 6.53 -16.80 -6.77
CA ARG A 208 5.66 -16.93 -7.95
C ARG A 208 5.44 -15.59 -8.63
N ALA A 209 5.17 -14.53 -7.86
CA ALA A 209 4.94 -13.19 -8.40
C ALA A 209 6.16 -12.66 -9.14
N ALA A 210 7.36 -12.73 -8.54
CA ALA A 210 8.61 -12.34 -9.15
C ALA A 210 8.85 -13.08 -10.49
N ARG A 211 8.68 -14.41 -10.53
CA ARG A 211 8.80 -15.20 -11.77
C ARG A 211 7.80 -14.81 -12.85
N MET A 212 6.61 -14.33 -12.48
CA MET A 212 5.62 -13.85 -13.47
C MET A 212 6.06 -12.49 -14.05
N LEU A 213 6.57 -11.59 -13.21
CA LEU A 213 7.11 -10.30 -13.64
C LEU A 213 8.35 -10.47 -14.53
N GLU A 214 9.26 -11.37 -14.18
CA GLU A 214 10.43 -11.73 -15.01
C GLU A 214 10.04 -12.24 -16.40
N LYS A 215 8.87 -12.88 -16.51
CA LYS A 215 8.29 -13.33 -17.80
C LYS A 215 7.56 -12.23 -18.56
N GLY A 216 7.57 -11.00 -18.06
CA GLY A 216 6.92 -9.83 -18.66
C GLY A 216 5.40 -9.81 -18.52
N LEU A 217 4.82 -10.54 -17.55
CA LEU A 217 3.38 -10.42 -17.28
C LEU A 217 3.09 -9.04 -16.66
N PRO A 218 2.00 -8.38 -17.08
CA PRO A 218 1.58 -7.12 -16.46
C PRO A 218 1.33 -7.27 -14.96
N LEU A 219 1.69 -6.24 -14.17
CA LEU A 219 1.48 -6.23 -12.71
C LEU A 219 0.04 -6.58 -12.32
N THR A 220 -0.96 -6.10 -13.07
CA THR A 220 -2.37 -6.41 -12.81
C THR A 220 -2.68 -7.91 -12.89
N ASP A 221 -2.04 -8.62 -13.82
CA ASP A 221 -2.22 -10.06 -14.00
C ASP A 221 -1.52 -10.84 -12.90
N VAL A 222 -0.38 -10.34 -12.42
CA VAL A 222 0.33 -10.90 -11.26
C VAL A 222 -0.51 -10.78 -9.99
N LEU A 223 -1.07 -9.59 -9.74
CA LEU A 223 -1.85 -9.32 -8.54
C LEU A 223 -3.24 -10.00 -8.54
N CYS A 224 -3.84 -10.25 -9.70
CA CYS A 224 -5.15 -10.91 -9.80
C CYS A 224 -5.15 -12.40 -9.39
N LYS A 225 -4.00 -13.09 -9.46
CA LYS A 225 -3.89 -14.55 -9.18
C LYS A 225 -3.67 -14.89 -7.70
N SER A 226 -4.07 -14.01 -6.77
CA SER A 226 -3.85 -14.19 -5.33
C SER A 226 -4.69 -15.32 -4.69
N LYS A 227 -5.83 -15.70 -5.31
CA LYS A 227 -6.81 -16.62 -4.72
C LYS A 227 -6.51 -18.12 -4.81
N GLU A 228 -5.46 -18.55 -5.51
CA GLU A 228 -5.22 -19.98 -5.75
C GLU A 228 -4.76 -20.79 -4.52
N ALA A 229 -4.54 -20.17 -3.36
CA ALA A 229 -3.90 -20.82 -2.19
C ALA A 229 -4.81 -21.08 -0.96
N ARG A 230 -6.14 -20.88 -1.05
CA ARG A 230 -7.08 -21.33 0.00
C ARG A 230 -7.94 -22.48 -0.55
N ARG A 231 -7.39 -23.69 -0.56
CA ARG A 231 -8.13 -24.96 -0.61
C ARG A 231 -7.61 -25.86 0.49
#